data_AF-A0A1J3CND3-F1
#
_entry.id   AF-A0A1J3CND3-F1
#
_cell.length_a   1.000
_cell.length_b   1.000
_cell.length_c   1.000
_cell.angle_alpha   90.00
_cell.angle_beta   90.00
_cell.angle_gamma   90.00
#
_symmetry.space_group_name_H-M   'P 1'
#
loop_
_entity.id
_entity.type
_entity.pdbx_description
1 polymer ?
#
loop_
_entity_poly.entity_id
_entity_poly.type
_entity_poly.pdbx_seq_one_letter_code
_entity_poly.pdbx_strand_id
1 'polypeptide(L)'
;PPFIMAISRNKPLAHGVNTYGRHKAASKNYRHFKKGSNNKIKAKEAVPLKKQGEPRWYAADDVKRPIPSRKSHAKPTRLRSSITPGTVLIVLAGG
;
A
#
# COMPACT_ATOMS: atom_id res chain seq x y z
N PRO A 1 10.52 -12.47 -16.70
CA PRO A 1 9.36 -13.09 -16.01
C PRO A 1 8.34 -12.03 -15.57
N PRO A 2 7.07 -12.11 -15.98
CA PRO A 2 6.06 -11.16 -15.50
C PRO A 2 5.86 -11.35 -13.99
N PHE A 3 5.92 -10.24 -13.27
CA PHE A 3 5.69 -10.16 -11.83
C PHE A 3 4.27 -10.67 -11.55
N ILE A 4 4.13 -11.91 -11.06
CA ILE A 4 2.83 -12.48 -10.68
C ILE A 4 2.38 -11.74 -9.42
N MET A 5 1.61 -10.67 -9.63
CA MET A 5 0.96 -9.95 -8.55
C MET A 5 -0.03 -10.92 -7.91
N ALA A 6 0.20 -11.29 -6.65
CA ALA A 6 -0.68 -12.22 -5.94
C ALA A 6 -2.08 -11.61 -5.84
N ILE A 7 -3.01 -12.08 -6.68
CA ILE A 7 -4.43 -11.73 -6.60
C ILE A 7 -4.92 -12.19 -5.23
N SER A 8 -5.45 -11.25 -4.45
CA SER A 8 -6.09 -11.53 -3.15
C SER A 8 -7.03 -12.74 -3.27
N ARG A 9 -6.95 -13.67 -2.31
CA ARG A 9 -7.85 -14.84 -2.22
C ARG A 9 -9.34 -14.45 -2.18
N ASN A 10 -9.64 -13.23 -1.75
CA ASN A 10 -10.95 -12.61 -1.84
C ASN A 10 -10.96 -11.64 -3.02
N LYS A 11 -11.39 -12.12 -4.20
CA LYS A 11 -11.47 -11.29 -5.41
C LYS A 11 -12.64 -10.28 -5.29
N PRO A 12 -12.54 -9.06 -5.82
CA PRO A 12 -13.67 -8.13 -5.87
C PRO A 12 -14.73 -8.61 -6.88
N LEU A 13 -16.01 -8.54 -6.50
CA LEU A 13 -17.16 -8.70 -7.42
C LEU A 13 -17.43 -7.40 -8.19
N ALA A 14 -17.35 -6.29 -7.46
CA ALA A 14 -17.46 -4.93 -7.97
C ALA A 14 -16.48 -4.04 -7.18
N HIS A 15 -16.30 -2.79 -7.62
CA HIS A 15 -15.44 -1.86 -6.91
C HIS A 15 -15.92 -1.69 -5.45
N GLY A 16 -15.05 -1.97 -4.48
CA GLY A 16 -15.37 -1.91 -3.05
C GLY A 16 -16.20 -3.09 -2.50
N VAL A 17 -16.65 -4.02 -3.34
CA VAL A 17 -17.43 -5.20 -2.92
C VAL A 17 -16.66 -6.48 -3.22
N ASN A 18 -16.37 -7.26 -2.17
CA ASN A 18 -15.63 -8.51 -2.27
C ASN A 18 -16.53 -9.73 -2.44
N THR A 19 -16.03 -10.79 -3.09
CA THR A 19 -16.73 -12.08 -3.28
C THR A 19 -17.10 -12.78 -1.98
N TYR A 20 -16.27 -12.67 -0.95
CA TYR A 20 -16.52 -13.25 0.37
C TYR A 20 -16.75 -12.16 1.43
N GLY A 21 -17.82 -12.31 2.19
CA GLY A 21 -18.06 -11.54 3.41
C GLY A 21 -17.08 -11.92 4.54
N ARG A 22 -17.10 -11.13 5.62
CA ARG A 22 -16.16 -11.25 6.75
C ARG A 22 -16.11 -12.65 7.35
N HIS A 23 -17.27 -13.28 7.56
CA HIS A 23 -17.36 -14.60 8.17
C HIS A 23 -16.70 -15.69 7.30
N LYS A 24 -17.03 -15.74 6.00
CA LYS A 24 -16.45 -16.68 5.04
C LYS A 24 -14.95 -16.43 4.81
N ALA A 25 -14.50 -15.18 4.89
CA ALA A 25 -13.08 -14.86 4.84
C ALA A 25 -12.36 -15.30 6.14
N ALA A 26 -12.98 -15.17 7.31
CA ALA A 26 -12.40 -15.57 8.58
C ALA A 26 -12.22 -17.09 8.70
N SER A 27 -13.22 -17.86 8.26
CA SER A 27 -13.13 -19.32 8.21
C SER A 27 -12.05 -19.77 7.23
N LYS A 28 -12.01 -19.21 6.01
CA LYS A 28 -10.99 -19.55 4.99
C LYS A 28 -9.56 -19.16 5.36
N ASN A 29 -9.40 -18.11 6.16
CA ASN A 29 -8.10 -17.68 6.67
C ASN A 29 -7.73 -18.37 8.00
N TYR A 30 -8.55 -19.33 8.47
CA TYR A 30 -8.39 -20.04 9.72
C TYR A 30 -8.20 -19.10 10.92
N ARG A 31 -8.85 -17.92 10.90
CA ARG A 31 -8.68 -16.89 11.93
C ARG A 31 -9.10 -17.37 13.32
N HIS A 32 -10.04 -18.31 13.40
CA HIS A 32 -10.48 -18.91 14.66
C HIS A 32 -9.40 -19.83 15.27
N PHE A 33 -8.58 -20.48 14.43
CA PHE A 33 -7.46 -21.32 14.84
C PHE A 33 -6.18 -20.51 15.05
N LYS A 34 -6.01 -19.42 14.29
CA LYS A 34 -4.98 -18.40 14.51
C LYS A 34 -5.37 -17.53 15.70
N LYS A 35 -5.34 -18.11 16.89
CA LYS A 35 -5.36 -17.38 18.16
C LYS A 35 -4.10 -16.52 18.16
N GLY A 36 -4.23 -15.27 17.72
CA GLY A 36 -3.14 -14.31 17.81
C GLY A 36 -2.64 -14.32 19.24
N SER A 37 -1.34 -14.47 19.43
CA SER A 37 -0.75 -14.20 20.72
C SER A 37 -1.16 -12.78 21.07
N ASN A 38 -2.11 -12.65 21.99
CA ASN A 38 -2.32 -11.40 22.70
C ASN A 38 -1.13 -11.22 23.65
N ASN A 39 0.09 -11.17 23.11
CA ASN A 39 1.13 -10.40 23.75
C ASN A 39 0.75 -8.94 23.56
N LYS A 40 -0.29 -8.54 24.32
CA LYS A 40 -0.32 -7.21 24.91
C LYS A 40 0.89 -7.20 25.84
N ILE A 41 2.08 -7.05 25.28
CA ILE A 41 3.11 -6.29 25.96
C ILE A 41 2.40 -4.97 26.18
N LYS A 42 1.87 -4.77 27.40
CA LYS A 42 1.48 -3.43 27.83
C LYS A 42 2.75 -2.65 27.57
N ALA A 43 2.77 -1.84 26.51
CA ALA A 43 3.82 -0.88 26.32
C ALA A 43 3.74 -0.05 27.60
N LYS A 44 4.65 -0.33 28.54
CA LYS A 44 4.86 0.56 29.67
C LYS A 44 5.06 1.90 29.00
N GLU A 45 4.23 2.87 29.33
CA GLU A 45 4.45 4.23 28.87
C GLU A 45 5.89 4.55 29.23
N ALA A 46 6.74 4.56 28.20
CA ALA A 46 8.13 4.90 28.38
C ALA A 46 8.08 6.39 28.66
N VAL A 47 8.06 6.73 29.96
CA VAL A 47 8.58 8.01 30.40
C VAL A 47 9.88 8.18 29.63
N PRO A 48 10.05 9.21 28.79
CA PRO A 48 11.29 9.38 28.08
C PRO A 48 12.35 9.70 29.14
N LEU A 49 12.99 8.67 29.69
CA LEU A 49 14.30 8.82 30.26
C LEU A 49 15.13 9.35 29.12
N LYS A 50 15.46 10.64 29.16
CA LYS A 50 16.50 11.23 28.32
C LYS A 50 17.67 10.26 28.41
N LYS A 51 17.92 9.55 27.31
CA LYS A 51 18.94 8.51 27.25
C LYS A 51 20.23 9.23 27.61
N GLN A 52 20.85 8.88 28.74
CA GLN A 52 22.20 9.31 29.04
C GLN A 52 23.07 8.80 27.89
N GLY A 53 23.39 9.67 26.93
CA GLY A 53 24.00 9.30 25.66
C GLY A 53 23.14 9.53 24.41
N GLU A 54 22.06 10.32 24.47
CA GLU A 54 21.60 10.98 23.24
C GLU A 54 22.77 11.80 22.70
N PRO A 55 23.33 11.45 21.54
CA PRO A 55 24.56 12.08 21.08
C PRO A 55 24.27 13.57 20.92
N ARG A 56 25.10 14.40 21.56
CA ARG A 56 25.09 15.86 21.39
C ARG A 56 25.30 16.29 19.93
N TRP A 57 25.65 15.32 19.08
CA TRP A 57 25.80 15.44 17.65
C TRP A 57 24.45 15.48 16.95
N TYR A 58 24.03 16.69 16.54
CA TYR A 58 22.98 16.83 15.55
C TYR A 58 23.50 16.29 14.22
N ALA A 59 22.68 15.51 13.51
CA ALA A 59 23.00 15.22 12.12
C ALA A 59 23.13 16.56 11.39
N ALA A 60 24.28 16.82 10.79
CA ALA A 60 24.46 18.00 9.96
C ALA A 60 23.33 18.05 8.92
N ASP A 61 22.84 19.25 8.59
CA ASP A 61 21.65 19.47 7.76
C ASP A 61 21.70 18.79 6.37
N ASP A 62 22.84 18.23 5.99
CA ASP A 62 23.12 17.53 4.73
C ASP A 62 22.89 16.00 4.76
N VAL A 63 21.99 15.52 5.63
CA VAL A 63 21.46 14.15 5.48
C VAL A 63 20.54 14.13 4.25
N LYS A 64 21.01 13.56 3.14
CA LYS A 64 20.21 13.39 1.91
C LYS A 64 18.89 12.69 2.23
N ARG A 65 17.81 13.48 2.31
CA ARG A 65 16.46 12.95 2.44
C ARG A 65 16.02 12.40 1.09
N PRO A 66 15.35 11.24 1.05
CA PRO A 66 14.79 10.74 -0.20
C PRO A 66 13.81 11.78 -0.75
N ILE A 67 14.02 12.20 -2.00
CA ILE A 67 13.13 13.12 -2.70
C ILE A 67 11.77 12.43 -2.82
N PRO A 68 10.66 13.07 -2.40
CA PRO A 68 9.34 12.47 -2.57
C PRO A 68 9.14 12.14 -4.05
N SER A 69 8.92 10.85 -4.33
CA SER A 69 8.69 10.39 -5.69
C SER A 69 7.47 11.08 -6.25
N ARG A 70 7.66 11.84 -7.34
CA ARG A 70 6.59 12.50 -8.08
C ARG A 70 5.71 11.51 -8.84
N LYS A 71 5.99 10.20 -8.72
CA LYS A 71 5.01 9.12 -8.95
C LYS A 71 3.93 9.15 -7.85
N SER A 72 3.36 10.34 -7.62
CA SER A 72 2.07 10.51 -6.97
C SER A 72 1.11 9.62 -7.72
N HIS A 73 0.51 8.67 -7.00
CA HIS A 73 -0.55 7.77 -7.45
C HIS A 73 -0.91 7.95 -8.92
N ALA A 74 -0.24 7.19 -9.80
CA ALA A 74 -0.55 7.17 -11.22
C ALA A 74 -1.99 6.69 -11.35
N LYS A 75 -2.94 7.63 -11.34
CA LYS A 75 -4.33 7.38 -11.70
C LYS A 75 -4.22 6.88 -13.13
N PRO A 76 -4.49 5.59 -13.40
CA PRO A 76 -4.41 5.08 -14.75
C PRO A 76 -5.30 5.96 -15.62
N THR A 77 -4.76 6.46 -16.74
CA THR A 77 -5.54 7.24 -17.69
C THR A 77 -6.73 6.40 -18.12
N ARG A 78 -7.94 6.99 -18.07
CA ARG A 78 -9.16 6.29 -18.49
C ARG A 78 -9.18 6.20 -20.02
N LEU A 79 -8.41 5.27 -20.57
CA LEU A 79 -8.41 4.97 -22.00
C LEU A 79 -9.76 4.41 -22.43
N ARG A 80 -10.26 4.84 -23.59
CA ARG A 80 -11.42 4.23 -24.23
C ARG A 80 -11.01 2.88 -24.81
N SER A 81 -11.93 1.92 -24.87
CA SER A 81 -11.66 0.57 -25.40
C SER A 81 -11.20 0.57 -26.87
N SER A 82 -11.61 1.58 -27.64
CA SER A 82 -11.17 1.78 -29.03
C SER A 82 -9.74 2.29 -29.18
N ILE A 83 -9.06 2.63 -28.08
CA ILE A 83 -7.69 3.14 -28.08
C ILE A 83 -6.78 1.97 -27.68
N THR A 84 -6.33 1.21 -28.68
CA THR A 84 -5.35 0.13 -28.52
C THR A 84 -4.05 0.48 -29.25
N PRO A 85 -2.88 -0.04 -28.81
CA PRO A 85 -1.62 0.16 -29.53
C PRO A 85 -1.77 -0.26 -31.00
N GLY A 86 -1.44 0.64 -31.93
CA GLY A 86 -1.60 0.44 -33.38
C GLY A 86 -2.83 1.13 -33.99
N THR A 87 -3.71 1.73 -33.18
CA THR A 87 -4.81 2.57 -33.70
C THR A 87 -4.29 3.96 -34.04
N VAL A 88 -4.54 4.43 -35.26
CA VAL A 88 -4.20 5.79 -35.71
C VAL A 88 -5.30 6.75 -35.25
N LEU A 89 -4.94 7.87 -34.63
CA LEU A 89 -5.86 8.87 -34.10
C LEU A 89 -5.72 10.18 -34.86
N ILE A 90 -6.84 10.86 -35.11
CA ILE A 90 -6.88 12.23 -35.64
C ILE A 90 -7.02 13.19 -34.46
N VAL A 91 -6.02 14.05 -34.25
CA VAL A 91 -6.04 15.08 -33.20
C VAL A 91 -6.68 16.33 -33.80
N LEU A 92 -7.85 16.71 -33.27
CA LEU A 92 -8.69 17.77 -33.86
C LEU A 92 -8.21 19.20 -33.52
N ALA A 93 -7.36 19.38 -32.50
CA ALA A 93 -6.61 20.61 -32.26
C ALA A 93 -5.47 20.35 -31.28
N GLY A 94 -4.31 21.00 -31.48
CA GLY A 94 -3.20 21.00 -30.54
C GLY A 94 -3.42 22.07 -29.47
N GLY A 95 -3.64 21.63 -28.23
CA GLY A 95 -3.48 22.47 -27.04
C GLY A 95 -2.15 22.18 -26.37
#